data_AF-A0A833U0K0-F1
#
_entry.id   AF-A0A833U0K0-F1
#
_cell.length_a   1.000
_cell.length_b   1.000
_cell.length_c   1.000
_cell.angle_alpha   90.00
_cell.angle_beta   90.00
_cell.angle_gamma   90.00
#
_symmetry.space_group_name_H-M   'P 1'
#
loop_
_entity.id
_entity.type
_entity.pdbx_description
1 polymer ?
#
loop_
_entity_poly.entity_id
_entity_poly.type
_entity_poly.pdbx_seq_one_letter_code
_entity_poly.pdbx_strand_id
1 'polypeptide(L)'
;MRPKGQMGMFREALEINDLYDMGYVGDCFTWSNGHNDHTFTKERLDRFVANKEWRERFQLVKVEGNEKYGKRIRKFWFKFEAGWLKEEDCEMMVKKVWERKQMNLEPIKQVQNLLQRCSGELT
;
A
#
# COMPACT_ATOMS: atom_id res chain seq x y z
N MET A 1 18.53 -3.66 -2.65
CA MET A 1 18.73 -5.09 -2.36
C MET A 1 18.76 -5.27 -0.84
N ARG A 2 17.95 -6.16 -0.24
CA ARG A 2 17.96 -6.33 1.23
C ARG A 2 19.33 -6.86 1.71
N PRO A 3 19.85 -6.43 2.87
CA PRO A 3 21.10 -6.96 3.42
C PRO A 3 21.09 -8.48 3.55
N LYS A 4 22.18 -9.16 3.14
CA LYS A 4 22.28 -10.63 3.17
C LYS A 4 21.98 -11.22 4.55
N GLY A 5 22.42 -10.55 5.62
CA GLY A 5 22.17 -10.98 7.00
C GLY A 5 20.68 -11.06 7.36
N GLN A 6 19.89 -10.05 6.97
CA GLN A 6 18.44 -10.06 7.21
C GLN A 6 17.74 -11.21 6.47
N MET A 7 18.17 -11.51 5.24
CA MET A 7 17.64 -12.64 4.49
C MET A 7 18.04 -13.99 5.09
N GLY A 8 19.21 -14.07 5.73
CA GLY A 8 19.66 -15.24 6.48
C GLY A 8 18.75 -15.52 7.68
N MET A 9 18.59 -14.51 8.55
CA MET A 9 17.73 -14.63 9.75
C MET A 9 16.28 -14.95 9.40
N PHE A 10 15.75 -14.38 8.32
CA PHE A 10 14.41 -14.71 7.85
C PHE A 10 14.28 -16.18 7.46
N ARG A 11 15.26 -16.74 6.74
CA ARG A 11 15.25 -18.17 6.37
C ARG A 11 15.38 -19.07 7.59
N GLU A 12 16.27 -18.72 8.50
CA GLU A 12 16.47 -19.43 9.76
C GLU A 12 15.18 -19.46 10.59
N ALA A 13 14.47 -18.33 10.69
CA ALA A 13 13.18 -18.28 11.37
C ALA A 13 12.13 -19.19 10.72
N LEU A 14 12.09 -19.28 9.39
CA LEU A 14 11.19 -20.22 8.71
C LEU A 14 11.57 -21.68 8.99
N GLU A 15 12.87 -21.99 8.97
CA GLU A 15 13.39 -23.34 9.19
C GLU A 15 13.14 -23.82 10.63
N ILE A 16 13.45 -23.01 11.64
CA ILE A 16 13.24 -23.34 13.07
C ILE A 16 11.76 -23.61 13.38
N ASN A 17 10.85 -22.96 12.64
CA ASN A 17 9.41 -23.10 12.85
C ASN A 17 8.73 -24.08 11.88
N ASP A 18 9.50 -24.83 11.07
CA ASP A 18 8.99 -25.72 10.03
C ASP A 18 7.95 -25.05 9.11
N LEU A 19 8.17 -23.77 8.78
CA LEU A 19 7.27 -22.97 7.95
C LEU A 19 7.67 -23.05 6.49
N TYR A 20 6.75 -23.51 5.65
CA TYR A 20 6.96 -23.67 4.21
C TYR A 20 6.13 -22.66 3.44
N ASP A 21 6.72 -22.08 2.41
CA ASP A 21 6.02 -21.23 1.44
C ASP A 21 4.89 -22.03 0.77
N MET A 22 3.66 -21.54 0.89
CA MET A 22 2.48 -22.21 0.32
C MET A 22 2.38 -22.05 -1.20
N GLY A 23 3.21 -21.20 -1.80
CA GLY A 23 3.13 -20.87 -3.22
C GLY A 23 1.88 -20.06 -3.55
N TYR A 24 1.55 -19.99 -4.84
CA TYR A 24 0.44 -19.21 -5.37
C TYR A 24 -0.23 -19.94 -6.54
N VAL A 25 -1.52 -19.72 -6.70
CA VAL A 25 -2.27 -20.00 -7.94
C VAL A 25 -2.50 -18.66 -8.65
N GLY A 26 -2.06 -18.54 -9.91
CA GLY A 26 -2.13 -17.27 -10.65
C GLY A 26 -0.89 -16.39 -10.47
N ASP A 27 -1.06 -15.07 -10.48
CA ASP A 27 0.05 -14.09 -10.44
C ASP A 27 0.74 -14.08 -9.07
N CYS A 28 2.00 -14.49 -9.01
CA CYS A 28 2.77 -14.57 -7.76
C CYS A 28 3.40 -13.24 -7.33
N PHE A 29 3.25 -12.17 -8.11
CA PHE A 29 3.84 -10.87 -7.79
C PHE A 29 2.92 -10.06 -6.85
N THR A 30 3.51 -9.52 -5.79
CA THR A 30 2.78 -8.74 -4.77
C THR A 30 3.15 -7.25 -4.79
N TRP A 31 4.17 -6.90 -5.58
CA TRP A 31 4.62 -5.54 -5.78
C TRP A 31 5.04 -5.29 -7.24
N SER A 32 4.92 -4.05 -7.69
CA SER A 32 5.51 -3.56 -8.94
C SER A 32 5.94 -2.11 -8.78
N ASN A 33 6.93 -1.68 -9.56
CA ASN A 33 7.32 -0.27 -9.61
C ASN A 33 6.27 0.61 -10.33
N GLY A 34 5.33 0.00 -11.07
CA GLY A 34 4.21 0.70 -11.70
C GLY A 34 4.60 1.55 -12.92
N HIS A 35 5.78 1.32 -13.50
CA HIS A 35 6.22 2.03 -14.69
C HIS A 35 5.50 1.49 -15.94
N ASN A 36 5.23 2.37 -16.92
CA ASN A 36 4.59 2.00 -18.18
C ASN A 36 5.59 1.82 -19.33
N ASP A 37 6.88 1.68 -19.00
CA ASP A 37 7.99 1.57 -19.96
C ASP A 37 8.76 0.25 -19.78
N HIS A 38 9.89 0.13 -20.47
CA HIS A 38 10.77 -1.04 -20.43
C HIS A 38 11.47 -1.26 -19.08
N THR A 39 11.35 -0.33 -18.13
CA THR A 39 11.88 -0.47 -16.77
C THR A 39 10.86 -1.10 -15.81
N PHE A 40 9.66 -1.46 -16.31
CA PHE A 40 8.64 -2.15 -15.53
C PHE A 40 9.19 -3.42 -14.86
N THR A 41 9.12 -3.44 -13.53
CA THR A 41 9.59 -4.56 -12.70
C THR A 41 8.50 -4.96 -11.73
N LYS A 42 8.28 -6.28 -11.60
CA LYS A 42 7.45 -6.89 -10.57
C LYS A 42 8.30 -7.73 -9.61
N GLU A 43 7.96 -7.70 -8.33
CA GLU A 43 8.61 -8.51 -7.30
C GLU A 43 7.57 -9.22 -6.42
N ARG A 44 7.96 -10.38 -5.88
CA ARG A 44 7.20 -11.09 -4.84
C ARG A 44 7.78 -10.75 -3.48
N LEU A 45 7.16 -9.78 -2.81
CA LEU A 45 7.60 -9.31 -1.49
C LEU A 45 6.90 -10.02 -0.35
N ASP A 46 5.65 -10.42 -0.55
CA ASP A 46 4.83 -11.08 0.46
C ASP A 46 4.84 -12.60 0.24
N ARG A 47 4.95 -13.34 1.34
CA ARG A 47 4.97 -14.81 1.34
C ARG A 47 3.99 -15.30 2.38
N PHE A 48 3.17 -16.26 1.99
CA PHE A 48 2.30 -16.97 2.91
C PHE A 48 2.98 -18.29 3.22
N VAL A 49 3.22 -18.53 4.51
CA VAL A 49 3.95 -19.70 4.98
C VAL A 49 3.08 -20.47 5.97
N ALA A 50 3.19 -21.79 5.97
CA ALA A 50 2.45 -22.66 6.87
C ALA A 50 3.28 -23.87 7.28
N ASN A 51 3.06 -24.33 8.50
CA ASN A 51 3.68 -25.56 8.99
C ASN A 51 2.96 -26.80 8.46
N LYS A 52 3.54 -27.97 8.72
CA LYS A 52 2.99 -29.25 8.29
C LYS A 52 1.58 -29.50 8.80
N GLU A 53 1.34 -29.30 10.10
CA GLU A 53 0.04 -29.55 10.73
C GLU A 53 -1.08 -28.71 10.10
N TRP A 54 -0.81 -27.42 9.85
CA TRP A 54 -1.78 -26.53 9.22
C TRP A 54 -2.10 -26.98 7.79
N ARG A 55 -1.09 -27.35 6.99
CA ARG A 55 -1.28 -27.84 5.62
C ARG A 55 -2.09 -29.14 5.57
N GLU A 56 -1.87 -30.04 6.52
CA GLU A 56 -2.62 -31.30 6.64
C GLU A 56 -4.08 -31.06 7.00
N ARG A 57 -4.37 -30.03 7.81
CA ARG A 57 -5.73 -29.64 8.22
C ARG A 57 -6.49 -28.88 7.14
N PHE A 58 -5.80 -28.04 6.36
CA PHE A 58 -6.40 -27.11 5.40
C PHE A 58 -5.95 -27.36 3.95
N GLN A 59 -6.09 -28.60 3.48
CA GLN A 59 -5.57 -29.05 2.17
C GLN A 59 -6.18 -28.34 0.96
N LEU A 60 -7.38 -27.78 1.10
CA LEU A 60 -8.07 -27.07 0.03
C LEU A 60 -7.74 -25.57 -0.02
N VAL A 61 -7.07 -25.03 1.00
CA VAL A 61 -6.72 -23.61 1.02
C VAL A 61 -5.57 -23.37 0.06
N LYS A 62 -5.76 -22.38 -0.81
CA LYS A 62 -4.76 -21.92 -1.78
C LYS A 62 -4.60 -20.42 -1.66
N VAL A 63 -3.39 -19.95 -1.94
CA VAL A 63 -3.11 -18.53 -2.05
C VAL A 63 -3.36 -18.12 -3.49
N GLU A 64 -4.33 -17.24 -3.71
CA GLU A 64 -4.64 -16.75 -5.05
C GLU A 64 -3.93 -15.43 -5.34
N GLY A 65 -3.20 -15.43 -6.45
CA GLY A 65 -2.56 -14.27 -7.02
C GLY A 65 -3.55 -13.42 -7.80
N ASN A 66 -3.78 -12.18 -7.38
CA ASN A 66 -4.69 -11.28 -8.09
C ASN A 66 -3.91 -10.44 -9.10
N GLU A 67 -4.11 -10.72 -10.38
CA GLU A 67 -3.50 -10.03 -11.54
C GLU A 67 -3.66 -8.50 -11.49
N LYS A 68 -4.69 -7.99 -10.77
CA LYS A 68 -4.99 -6.56 -10.69
C LYS A 68 -4.02 -5.78 -9.81
N TYR A 69 -3.20 -6.41 -8.97
CA TYR A 69 -2.23 -5.69 -8.13
C TYR A 69 -1.09 -5.06 -8.94
N GLY A 70 -0.80 -5.54 -10.16
CA GLY A 70 0.11 -4.87 -11.10
C GLY A 70 -0.48 -3.61 -11.74
N LYS A 71 -1.80 -3.40 -11.65
CA LYS A 71 -2.52 -2.22 -12.14
C LYS A 71 -3.24 -1.53 -10.98
N ARG A 72 -2.53 -1.22 -9.89
CA ARG A 72 -2.96 -0.09 -9.06
C ARG A 72 -2.87 1.14 -9.96
N ILE A 73 -3.97 1.45 -10.66
CA ILE A 73 -4.34 2.83 -10.93
C ILE A 73 -4.26 3.45 -9.55
N ARG A 74 -3.15 4.14 -9.26
CA ARG A 74 -3.10 5.05 -8.13
C ARG A 74 -4.22 6.02 -8.43
N LYS A 75 -5.43 5.75 -7.94
CA LYS A 75 -6.41 6.81 -7.75
C LYS A 75 -5.61 7.80 -6.91
N PHE A 76 -5.23 8.90 -7.55
CA PHE A 76 -4.41 9.95 -6.97
C PHE A 76 -5.31 10.64 -5.94
N TRP A 77 -5.55 9.94 -4.83
CA TRP A 77 -6.23 10.49 -3.70
C TRP A 77 -5.20 11.38 -3.03
N PHE A 78 -5.49 12.67 -3.04
CA PHE A 78 -4.77 13.64 -2.26
C PHE A 78 -4.63 13.10 -0.82
N LYS A 79 -3.38 12.93 -0.39
CA LYS A 79 -3.04 12.50 0.96
C LYS A 79 -2.41 13.68 1.65
N PHE A 80 -3.10 14.20 2.65
CA PHE A 80 -2.56 15.21 3.52
C PHE A 80 -1.47 14.61 4.41
N GLU A 81 -0.29 15.24 4.46
CA GLU A 81 0.77 14.88 5.40
C GLU A 81 0.81 15.89 6.54
N ALA A 82 0.74 15.41 7.79
CA ALA A 82 0.79 16.28 8.97
C ALA A 82 2.07 17.13 9.06
N GLY A 83 3.14 16.73 8.35
CA GLY A 83 4.36 17.52 8.21
C GLY A 83 4.16 18.87 7.53
N TRP A 84 3.18 18.99 6.63
CA TRP A 84 2.89 20.24 5.91
C TRP A 84 2.42 21.36 6.85
N LEU A 85 1.86 21.05 8.03
CA LEU A 85 1.51 22.08 9.02
C LEU A 85 2.73 22.72 9.69
N LYS A 86 3.94 22.22 9.45
CA LYS A 86 5.19 22.82 9.94
C LYS A 86 5.73 23.89 8.99
N GLU A 87 5.17 24.00 7.79
CA GLU A 87 5.51 25.01 6.81
C GLU A 87 4.47 26.14 6.88
N GLU A 88 4.93 27.38 7.07
CA GLU A 88 4.05 28.54 7.30
C GLU A 88 3.04 28.74 6.15
N ASP A 89 3.48 28.53 4.90
CA ASP A 89 2.64 28.68 3.71
C ASP A 89 1.54 27.61 3.62
N CYS A 90 1.89 26.37 3.96
CA CYS A 90 0.96 25.24 3.96
C CYS A 90 -0.08 25.38 5.09
N GLU A 91 0.33 25.79 6.29
CA GLU A 91 -0.59 26.06 7.41
C GLU A 91 -1.57 27.19 7.06
N MET A 92 -1.06 28.28 6.47
CA MET A 92 -1.87 29.43 6.07
C MET A 92 -2.94 29.04 5.04
N MET A 93 -2.57 28.23 4.05
CA MET A 93 -3.51 27.76 3.05
C MET A 93 -4.59 26.85 3.64
N VAL A 94 -4.21 25.89 4.49
CA VAL A 94 -5.17 24.97 5.12
C VAL A 94 -6.20 25.77 5.91
N LYS A 95 -5.77 26.73 6.74
CA LYS A 95 -6.68 27.61 7.50
C LYS A 95 -7.60 28.41 6.56
N LYS A 96 -7.04 29.06 5.54
CA LYS A 96 -7.80 29.86 4.56
C LYS A 96 -8.89 29.06 3.85
N VAL A 97 -8.63 27.79 3.50
CA VAL A 97 -9.62 26.93 2.81
C VAL A 97 -10.66 26.40 3.79
N TRP A 98 -10.27 26.05 5.02
CA TRP A 98 -11.14 25.46 6.04
C TRP A 98 -12.10 26.47 6.70
N GLU A 99 -11.69 27.74 6.81
CA GLU A 99 -12.51 28.81 7.40
C GLU A 99 -13.56 29.39 6.42
N ARG A 100 -13.50 29.03 5.13
CA ARG A 100 -14.52 29.43 4.15
C ARG A 100 -15.83 28.72 4.48
N LYS A 101 -16.87 29.48 4.83
CA LYS A 101 -18.24 28.97 5.02
C LYS A 101 -18.66 28.12 3.82
N GLN A 102 -18.78 26.81 4.02
CA GLN A 102 -19.39 25.90 3.06
C GLN A 102 -20.88 25.76 3.37
N MET A 103 -21.73 25.91 2.35
CA MET A 103 -23.16 25.63 2.48
C MET A 103 -23.41 24.14 2.68
N ASN A 104 -24.40 23.83 3.52
CA ASN A 104 -25.05 22.55 3.81
C ASN A 104 -24.72 21.41 2.83
N LEU A 105 -23.68 20.64 3.16
CA LEU A 105 -23.37 19.35 2.54
C LEU A 105 -23.09 18.35 3.67
N GLU A 106 -23.42 17.08 3.43
CA GLU A 106 -23.06 15.98 4.33
C GLU A 106 -21.57 16.06 4.72
N PRO A 107 -21.20 15.87 6.00
CA PRO A 107 -19.86 16.17 6.52
C PRO A 107 -18.71 15.53 5.71
N ILE A 108 -18.90 14.32 5.20
CA ILE A 108 -17.88 13.61 4.40
C ILE A 108 -17.64 14.28 3.05
N LYS A 109 -18.70 14.78 2.39
CA LYS A 109 -18.59 15.48 1.11
C LYS A 109 -17.87 16.83 1.28
N GLN A 110 -18.07 17.49 2.42
CA GLN A 110 -17.35 18.72 2.77
C GLN A 110 -15.85 18.46 2.92
N VAL A 111 -15.47 17.44 3.68
CA VAL A 111 -14.05 17.06 3.87
C VAL A 111 -13.39 16.73 2.53
N GLN A 112 -14.04 15.95 1.67
CA GLN A 112 -13.50 15.62 0.34
C GLN A 112 -13.32 16.86 -0.55
N ASN A 113 -14.28 17.79 -0.52
CA ASN A 113 -14.19 19.04 -1.28
C ASN A 113 -13.03 19.92 -0.81
N LEU A 114 -12.86 20.04 0.51
CA LEU A 114 -11.78 20.84 1.10
C LEU A 114 -10.40 20.26 0.76
N LEU A 115 -10.25 18.94 0.83
CA LEU A 115 -9.01 18.25 0.43
C LEU A 115 -8.68 18.47 -1.06
N GLN A 116 -9.67 18.39 -1.95
CA GLN A 116 -9.48 18.67 -3.38
C GLN A 116 -9.06 20.13 -3.64
N ARG A 117 -9.62 21.08 -2.89
CA ARG A 117 -9.26 22.50 -3.00
C ARG A 117 -7.84 22.77 -2.52
N CYS A 118 -7.45 22.24 -1.37
CA CYS A 118 -6.07 22.36 -0.89
C CYS A 118 -5.09 21.77 -1.92
N SER A 119 -5.42 20.63 -2.53
CA SER A 119 -4.58 20.02 -3.57
C SER A 119 -4.34 20.93 -4.78
N GLY A 120 -5.32 21.74 -5.17
CA GLY A 120 -5.22 22.61 -6.36
C GLY A 120 -4.44 23.90 -6.13
N GLU A 121 -4.27 24.33 -4.87
CA GLU A 121 -3.58 25.57 -4.49
C GLU A 121 -2.15 25.30 -3.98
N LEU A 122 -1.81 24.03 -3.66
CA LEU A 122 -0.45 23.57 -3.27
C LEU A 122 0.46 23.20 -4.46
N THR A 123 -0.01 23.37 -5.71
CA THR A 123 0.75 23.07 -6.93
C THR A 123 1.23 24.37 -7.56
#